data_AF-A0A0G0RBR6-F1
#
_entry.id   AF-A0A0G0RBR6-F1
#
_cell.length_a   1.000
_cell.length_b   1.000
_cell.length_c   1.000
_cell.angle_alpha   90.00
_cell.angle_beta   90.00
_cell.angle_gamma   90.00
#
_symmetry.space_group_name_H-M   'P 1'
#
loop_
_entity.id
_entity.type
_entity.pdbx_description
1 polymer ?
#
loop_
_entity_poly.entity_id
_entity_poly.type
_entity_poly.pdbx_seq_one_letter_code
_entity_poly.pdbx_strand_id
1 'polypeptide(L)' 'MEEKKYLQLNDIKCYVLAFNLSNYVWKLVVKWDFFSKDTVGKQFVRAIDSVSANIAEGFGRYGKKDKIKFYTTASAQ' A
#
# COMPACT_ATOMS: atom_id res chain seq x y z
N MET A 1 20.77 28.58 -8.11
CA MET A 1 19.67 28.38 -7.16
C MET A 1 19.45 26.88 -7.11
N GLU A 2 19.82 26.20 -6.02
CA GLU A 2 19.62 24.76 -5.91
C GLU A 2 18.12 24.47 -5.78
N GLU A 3 17.58 23.67 -6.71
CA GLU A 3 16.20 23.18 -6.63
C GLU A 3 16.07 22.30 -5.38
N LYS A 4 15.13 22.66 -4.49
CA LYS A 4 14.76 21.79 -3.37
C LYS A 4 14.13 20.52 -3.92
N LYS A 5 14.87 19.42 -3.89
CA LYS A 5 14.38 18.11 -4.27
C LYS A 5 13.58 17.51 -3.11
N TYR A 6 12.26 17.55 -3.23
CA TYR A 6 11.36 16.88 -2.28
C TYR A 6 11.30 15.39 -2.60
N LEU A 7 11.33 14.53 -1.58
CA LEU A 7 11.02 13.10 -1.77
C LEU A 7 9.65 12.99 -2.43
N GLN A 8 9.53 12.04 -3.36
CA GLN A 8 8.28 11.59 -3.94
C GLN A 8 7.87 10.26 -3.30
N LEU A 9 6.58 9.90 -3.43
CA LEU A 9 6.08 8.64 -2.87
C LEU A 9 6.80 7.41 -3.47
N ASN A 10 7.17 7.49 -4.76
CA ASN A 10 7.94 6.44 -5.45
C ASN A 10 9.39 6.32 -4.96
N ASP A 11 9.91 7.30 -4.21
CA ASP A 11 11.23 7.20 -3.59
C ASP A 11 11.19 6.35 -2.31
N ILE A 12 9.98 6.05 -1.79
CA ILE A 12 9.80 5.24 -0.59
C ILE A 12 9.80 3.75 -0.97
N LYS A 13 10.91 3.07 -0.66
CA LYS A 13 11.07 1.63 -0.95
C LYS A 13 9.93 0.77 -0.40
N CYS A 14 9.45 1.03 0.82
CA CYS A 14 8.35 0.23 1.38
C CYS A 14 7.02 0.45 0.64
N TYR A 15 6.73 1.67 0.18
CA TYR A 15 5.57 1.93 -0.68
C TYR A 15 5.66 1.15 -1.99
N VAL A 16 6.80 1.26 -2.68
CA VAL A 16 7.01 0.60 -3.98
C VAL A 16 6.89 -0.92 -3.84
N LEU A 17 7.45 -1.51 -2.78
CA LEU A 17 7.33 -2.95 -2.50
C LEU A 17 5.88 -3.35 -2.23
N ALA A 18 5.16 -2.62 -1.36
CA ALA A 18 3.76 -2.89 -1.06
C ALA A 18 2.87 -2.77 -2.30
N PHE A 19 3.08 -1.74 -3.12
CA PHE A 19 2.34 -1.53 -4.36
C PHE A 19 2.61 -2.63 -5.40
N ASN A 20 3.85 -3.09 -5.52
CA ASN A 20 4.17 -4.21 -6.40
C ASN A 20 3.54 -5.52 -5.91
N LEU A 21 3.49 -5.74 -4.60
CA LEU A 21 2.82 -6.89 -3.99
C LEU A 21 1.31 -6.87 -4.28
N SER A 22 0.65 -5.72 -4.11
CA SER A 22 -0.75 -5.49 -4.51
C SER A 22 -1.01 -5.91 -5.96
N ASN A 23 -0.21 -5.39 -6.90
CA ASN A 23 -0.36 -5.72 -8.31
C ASN A 23 -0.13 -7.20 -8.60
N TYR A 24 0.80 -7.83 -7.90
CA TYR A 24 1.05 -9.27 -8.03
C TYR A 24 -0.16 -10.09 -7.54
N VAL A 25 -0.66 -9.79 -6.34
CA VAL A 25 -1.83 -10.48 -5.76
C VAL A 25 -3.07 -10.28 -6.62
N TRP A 26 -3.31 -9.06 -7.11
CA TRP A 26 -4.41 -8.78 -8.04
C TRP A 26 -4.37 -9.68 -9.27
N LYS A 27 -3.19 -9.83 -9.91
CA LYS A 27 -3.01 -10.68 -11.10
C LYS A 27 -3.28 -12.17 -10.81
N LEU A 28 -3.08 -12.64 -9.58
CA LEU A 28 -3.42 -14.00 -9.17
C LEU A 28 -4.93 -14.13 -8.96
N VAL A 29 -5.54 -13.25 -8.17
CA VAL A 29 -6.96 -13.31 -7.78
C VAL A 29 -7.90 -13.15 -8.98
N VAL A 30 -7.52 -12.33 -9.98
CA VAL A 30 -8.32 -12.17 -11.20
C VAL A 30 -8.52 -13.50 -11.95
N LYS A 31 -7.59 -14.45 -11.82
CA LYS A 31 -7.68 -15.77 -12.47
C LYS A 31 -8.52 -16.79 -11.70
N TRP A 32 -8.91 -16.49 -10.47
CA TRP A 32 -9.70 -17.40 -9.65
C TRP A 32 -11.13 -17.55 -10.21
N ASP A 33 -11.76 -18.67 -9.88
CA ASP A 33 -13.17 -18.89 -10.13
C ASP A 33 -14.04 -17.85 -9.41
N PHE A 34 -15.30 -17.72 -9.85
CA PHE A 34 -16.19 -16.69 -9.33
C PHE A 34 -16.38 -16.77 -7.81
N PHE A 35 -16.60 -17.96 -7.25
CA PHE A 35 -16.91 -18.11 -5.83
C PHE A 35 -15.71 -17.76 -4.95
N SER A 36 -14.53 -18.31 -5.27
CA SER A 36 -13.28 -18.01 -4.53
C SER A 36 -12.90 -16.53 -4.64
N LYS A 37 -13.10 -15.93 -5.83
CA LYS A 37 -12.83 -14.51 -6.08
C LYS A 37 -13.77 -13.60 -5.30
N ASP A 38 -15.07 -13.90 -5.30
CA ASP A 38 -16.09 -13.07 -4.65
C ASP A 38 -15.99 -13.12 -3.12
N THR A 39 -15.60 -14.27 -2.58
CA THR A 39 -15.50 -14.48 -1.12
C THR A 39 -14.15 -14.03 -0.57
N VAL A 40 -13.12 -14.87 -0.69
CA VAL A 40 -11.80 -14.65 -0.10
C VAL A 40 -10.95 -13.72 -0.98
N GLY A 41 -11.09 -13.82 -2.30
CA GLY A 41 -10.30 -13.02 -3.25
C GLY A 41 -10.48 -11.51 -3.04
N LYS A 42 -11.73 -11.03 -2.93
CA LYS A 42 -12.02 -9.63 -2.64
C LYS A 42 -11.45 -9.16 -1.30
N GLN A 43 -11.54 -9.97 -0.26
CA GLN A 43 -10.99 -9.63 1.07
C GLN A 43 -9.46 -9.56 1.01
N PHE A 44 -8.83 -10.53 0.36
CA PHE A 44 -7.39 -10.62 0.24
C PHE A 44 -6.80 -9.44 -0.54
N VAL A 45 -7.39 -9.10 -1.70
CA VAL A 45 -6.99 -7.92 -2.48
C VAL A 45 -7.10 -6.64 -1.63
N ARG A 46 -8.21 -6.45 -0.92
CA ARG A 46 -8.41 -5.26 -0.09
C ARG A 46 -7.38 -5.14 1.04
N ALA A 47 -7.03 -6.26 1.67
CA ALA A 47 -6.04 -6.29 2.76
C ALA A 47 -4.63 -5.92 2.26
N ILE A 48 -4.22 -6.45 1.10
CA ILE A 48 -2.90 -6.14 0.53
C ILE A 48 -2.86 -4.70 0.01
N ASP A 49 -3.92 -4.24 -0.66
CA ASP A 49 -4.01 -2.86 -1.15
C ASP A 49 -3.96 -1.82 -0.03
N SER A 50 -4.55 -2.13 1.14
CA SER A 50 -4.54 -1.20 2.27
C SER A 50 -3.15 -0.96 2.85
N VAL A 51 -2.20 -1.89 2.72
CA VAL A 51 -0.80 -1.69 3.14
C VAL A 51 -0.17 -0.54 2.36
N SER A 52 -0.26 -0.55 1.03
CA SER A 52 0.31 0.50 0.18
C SER A 52 -0.41 1.85 0.37
N ALA A 53 -1.74 1.82 0.57
CA ALA A 53 -2.55 3.01 0.85
C ALA A 53 -2.16 3.67 2.18
N ASN A 54 -1.97 2.89 3.24
CA ASN A 54 -1.55 3.39 4.56
C ASN A 54 -0.15 4.03 4.50
N ILE A 55 0.78 3.45 3.74
CA ILE A 55 2.11 4.05 3.55
C ILE A 55 2.00 5.39 2.80
N ALA A 56 1.18 5.44 1.74
CA ALA A 56 0.96 6.66 0.97
C ALA A 56 0.31 7.78 1.81
N GLU A 57 -0.68 7.42 2.64
CA GLU A 57 -1.35 8.36 3.53
C GLU A 57 -0.40 8.88 4.62
N GLY A 58 0.42 7.99 5.21
CA GLY A 58 1.47 8.36 6.16
C GLY A 58 2.53 9.29 5.54
N PHE A 59 2.84 9.14 4.25
CA PHE A 59 3.78 10.01 3.56
C PHE A 59 3.26 11.44 3.37
N GLY A 60 1.99 11.57 2.97
CA GLY A 60 1.35 12.87 2.68
C GLY A 60 1.07 13.75 3.91
N ARG A 61 1.22 13.21 5.13
CA ARG A 61 0.95 13.96 6.37
C ARG A 61 2.17 14.75 6.84
N TYR A 62 1.94 15.97 7.34
CA TYR A 62 3.00 16.91 7.73
C TYR A 62 3.64 16.62 9.10
N GLY A 63 2.93 15.96 10.04
CA GLY A 63 3.39 15.73 11.42
C GLY A 63 4.07 14.37 11.64
N LYS A 64 5.25 14.34 12.30
CA LYS A 64 6.00 13.10 12.62
C LYS A 64 5.18 12.05 13.38
N LYS A 65 4.31 12.46 14.32
CA LYS A 65 3.48 11.54 15.12
C LYS A 65 2.41 10.83 14.29
N ASP A 66 1.83 11.52 13.31
CA ASP A 66 0.81 10.95 12.44
C ASP A 66 1.40 9.92 11.47
N LYS A 67 2.62 10.16 10.97
CA LYS A 67 3.33 9.18 10.11
C LYS A 67 3.50 7.82 10.78
N ILE A 68 3.90 7.82 12.06
CA ILE A 68 4.14 6.59 12.83
C ILE A 68 2.86 5.78 12.97
N LYS A 69 1.72 6.42 13.25
CA LYS A 69 0.43 5.73 13.41
C LYS A 69 0.03 4.97 12.15
N PHE A 70 0.19 5.57 10.97
CA PHE A 70 -0.14 4.91 9.70
C PHE A 70 0.81 3.78 9.34
N TYR A 71 2.11 3.92 9.64
CA TYR A 71 3.05 2.81 9.47
C TYR A 71 2.76 1.63 10.40
N THR A 72 2.32 1.89 11.64
CA THR A 72 1.85 0.81 12.53
C THR A 72 0.63 0.10 11.97
N THR A 73 -0.33 0.83 11.40
CA THR A 73 -1.51 0.23 10.75
C THR A 73 -1.13 -0.62 9.54
N ALA A 74 -0.16 -0.17 8.73
CA ALA A 74 0.35 -0.96 7.60
C ALA A 74 1.04 -2.26 8.03
N SER A 75 1.69 -2.28 9.21
CA SER A 75 2.38 -3.46 9.75
C SER A 75 1.47 -4.45 10.48
N ALA A 76 0.25 -4.04 10.84
CA ALA A 76 -0.70 -4.87 11.57
C ALA A 76 -1.69 -5.62 10.66
N GLN A 77 -1.71 -5.29 9.37
CA GLN A 77 -2.56 -5.90 8.35
C GLN A 77 -1.89 -7.07 7.64
#